data_AF-A0A329LWV8-F1
#
_entry.id   AF-A0A329LWV8-F1
#
_cell.length_a   1.000
_cell.length_b   1.000
_cell.length_c   1.000
_cell.angle_alpha   90.00
_cell.angle_beta   90.00
_cell.angle_gamma   90.00
#
_symmetry.space_group_name_H-M   'P 1'
#
loop_
_entity.id
_entity.type
_entity.pdbx_description
1 polymer ?
#
loop_
_entity_poly.entity_id
_entity_poly.type
_entity_poly.pdbx_seq_one_letter_code
_entity_poly.pdbx_strand_id
1 'polypeptide(L)'
;MTPQAILPVGLSSSGLPDKQLRRRATENAAHTGTSPSNDHKKEDTGVRQPRRTRALTMCLATKDPGGPRRCSGDTRAAYQKSTAATDALAAQAQLLHTELTVRTVTEHLGAAPGPQRDELLATLTDTDVDALITACRADIRPDVDAAFATLPPHLTGAVRDTTIAEHGQISLHRPGGLVDTTPATLLGANTAVYRTRRGDYAIAYRDGEAYRTLATASKYKTAVTMANRIPVLTPLDHPPGGIDDLQQQAYRSHADTALQLATQAAYGRLPSPDEQQAFLAEHLTHARDEIVDAAATPLRTELLDATARHHHRQRLAAAEAAGQAARHAATQSGDNPEQAYTTAYHHALGTPTRGGARIPHFAHHTLPAPSLGDATHNLLQHSGIRSYGTETARDYTVITRRSGDLKAWGLHDVYGTLRITPIGDLAKTHARFVNTVLTADERDALRTYTSGRHIGSGAYIQINDVFTGRTTSPTPAIANTCTHLRSAFDKYARHNTTREPVTVIRGTRVPTGYAGTPADYLATAFPVGAKVELGQVASATTRTATATRFADRGSGSYLMAIRTRDGLPVKAISANAGEDEVIIPPGTALRCVRVEPASGVERRPTVYLVAEDLVAEAESQALKSSQKAS
;
A
#
# COMPACT_ATOMS: atom_id res chain seq x y z
N MET A 1 9.11 20.71 53.99
CA MET A 1 10.47 21.08 54.46
C MET A 1 11.36 21.24 53.23
N THR A 2 11.43 22.47 52.73
CA THR A 2 12.48 23.05 51.87
C THR A 2 13.74 23.32 52.71
N PRO A 3 14.95 23.38 52.12
CA PRO A 3 15.50 24.63 51.53
C PRO A 3 16.28 24.40 50.21
N GLN A 4 16.19 25.22 49.16
CA GLN A 4 16.76 26.57 48.91
C GLN A 4 18.30 26.72 49.05
N ALA A 5 18.96 26.62 47.88
CA ALA A 5 20.06 27.39 47.28
C ALA A 5 20.96 28.32 48.12
N ILE A 6 22.29 28.23 47.89
CA ILE A 6 23.24 29.37 47.77
C ILE A 6 24.41 28.97 46.82
N LEU A 7 24.61 29.74 45.74
CA LEU A 7 25.88 30.01 45.00
C LEU A 7 26.49 31.30 45.57
N PRO A 8 27.81 31.59 45.44
CA PRO A 8 28.27 32.53 44.39
C PRO A 8 29.76 32.36 43.92
N VAL A 9 30.10 32.67 42.64
CA VAL A 9 30.82 33.87 42.07
C VAL A 9 32.33 33.96 42.45
N GLY A 10 33.31 34.33 41.62
CA GLY A 10 33.41 35.01 40.31
C GLY A 10 34.87 34.96 39.79
N LEU A 11 35.15 35.39 38.54
CA LEU A 11 35.58 36.75 38.11
C LEU A 11 35.37 36.83 36.57
N SER A 12 34.63 37.79 35.99
CA SER A 12 34.92 39.23 35.76
C SER A 12 36.10 39.48 34.80
N SER A 13 36.08 40.37 33.79
CA SER A 13 35.07 41.19 33.10
C SER A 13 35.75 42.00 31.96
N SER A 14 34.92 42.65 31.11
CA SER A 14 35.13 43.89 30.31
C SER A 14 35.44 43.73 28.81
N GLY A 15 34.85 44.48 27.86
CA GLY A 15 33.80 45.49 27.90
C GLY A 15 33.75 46.34 26.59
N LEU A 16 32.66 46.22 25.81
CA LEU A 16 31.86 47.22 25.01
C LEU A 16 32.57 48.40 24.23
N PRO A 17 31.86 49.32 23.50
CA PRO A 17 31.88 49.41 22.02
C PRO A 17 32.22 50.83 21.47
N ASP A 18 32.27 51.07 20.14
CA ASP A 18 31.98 52.43 19.60
C ASP A 18 31.58 52.49 18.10
N LYS A 19 30.49 53.25 17.86
CA LYS A 19 30.18 54.24 16.78
C LYS A 19 30.53 53.98 15.30
N GLN A 20 29.53 53.93 14.41
CA GLN A 20 28.83 55.04 13.71
C GLN A 20 29.48 55.54 12.40
N LEU A 21 28.62 55.62 11.36
CA LEU A 21 28.52 56.66 10.32
C LEU A 21 29.59 56.78 9.20
N ARG A 22 29.21 56.52 7.92
CA ARG A 22 28.82 57.54 6.91
C ARG A 22 28.71 57.03 5.45
N ARG A 23 27.62 57.47 4.79
CA ARG A 23 27.41 57.88 3.36
C ARG A 23 27.43 56.78 2.28
N ARG A 24 26.29 56.44 1.62
CA ARG A 24 25.52 57.11 0.52
C ARG A 24 26.40 57.49 -0.69
N ALA A 25 26.23 56.79 -1.83
CA ALA A 25 25.51 57.23 -3.06
C ALA A 25 26.50 57.92 -4.04
N THR A 26 26.49 57.78 -5.38
CA THR A 26 25.47 57.40 -6.38
C THR A 26 26.18 57.32 -7.77
N GLU A 27 25.54 56.68 -8.77
CA GLU A 27 25.46 57.08 -10.21
C GLU A 27 26.73 57.08 -11.11
N ASN A 28 26.70 56.94 -12.43
CA ASN A 28 25.79 56.37 -13.46
C ASN A 28 26.56 56.47 -14.81
N ALA A 29 26.05 55.78 -15.84
CA ALA A 29 26.11 56.13 -17.28
C ALA A 29 27.36 55.85 -18.16
N ALA A 30 27.19 54.83 -19.00
CA ALA A 30 27.27 54.78 -20.48
C ALA A 30 28.07 55.83 -21.31
N HIS A 31 28.90 55.33 -22.25
CA HIS A 31 28.89 55.61 -23.71
C HIS A 31 30.15 54.98 -24.37
N THR A 32 30.01 53.97 -25.24
CA THR A 32 30.06 54.03 -26.74
C THR A 32 31.20 54.85 -27.36
N GLY A 33 32.01 54.20 -28.20
CA GLY A 33 32.56 54.86 -29.40
C GLY A 33 34.03 54.57 -29.76
N THR A 34 34.19 53.77 -30.82
CA THR A 34 35.12 53.98 -31.97
C THR A 34 36.66 53.90 -31.81
N SER A 35 37.22 52.85 -32.44
CA SER A 35 38.52 52.74 -33.15
C SER A 35 38.81 53.94 -34.10
N PRO A 36 39.98 54.11 -34.78
CA PRO A 36 40.93 53.07 -35.26
C PRO A 36 42.42 53.50 -35.49
N SER A 37 43.12 52.65 -36.26
CA SER A 37 44.31 52.88 -37.12
C SER A 37 45.66 52.43 -36.51
N ASN A 38 46.28 51.41 -37.13
CA ASN A 38 47.36 51.47 -38.15
C ASN A 38 48.73 51.44 -37.44
N ASP A 39 49.78 50.76 -37.85
CA ASP A 39 50.14 50.06 -39.08
C ASP A 39 51.44 49.26 -38.79
N HIS A 40 51.86 48.46 -39.76
CA HIS A 40 53.22 47.98 -40.04
C HIS A 40 53.69 46.57 -39.62
N LYS A 41 53.82 45.79 -40.70
CA LYS A 41 54.57 44.55 -40.92
C LYS A 41 56.03 44.62 -40.48
N LYS A 42 56.54 43.46 -40.02
CA LYS A 42 57.84 42.92 -40.43
C LYS A 42 57.74 41.39 -40.53
N GLU A 43 57.96 40.87 -41.74
CA GLU A 43 58.48 39.51 -41.95
C GLU A 43 59.97 39.52 -41.55
N ASP A 44 60.46 38.49 -40.85
CA ASP A 44 61.20 37.41 -41.51
C ASP A 44 61.70 36.31 -40.54
N THR A 45 61.67 35.08 -41.05
CA THR A 45 62.43 33.85 -40.73
C THR A 45 62.71 33.40 -39.28
N GLY A 46 62.21 32.21 -38.94
CA GLY A 46 62.76 31.39 -37.85
C GLY A 46 61.93 30.18 -37.47
N VAL A 47 62.20 29.03 -38.10
CA VAL A 47 61.60 27.73 -37.75
C VAL A 47 61.85 27.37 -36.28
N ARG A 48 60.80 27.20 -35.46
CA ARG A 48 60.84 26.50 -34.16
C ARG A 48 59.52 25.78 -33.82
N GLN A 49 59.58 24.45 -33.98
CA GLN A 49 58.87 23.34 -33.32
C GLN A 49 57.37 23.43 -32.95
N PRO A 50 56.60 22.32 -33.11
CA PRO A 50 55.19 22.27 -32.75
C PRO A 50 54.99 22.43 -31.24
N ARG A 51 54.09 23.35 -30.87
CA ARG A 51 53.60 23.51 -29.49
C ARG A 51 53.08 22.16 -29.00
N ARG A 52 53.75 21.59 -28.00
CA ARG A 52 53.29 20.47 -27.19
C ARG A 52 51.83 20.70 -26.78
N THR A 53 50.98 19.75 -27.13
CA THR A 53 49.65 19.54 -26.55
C THR A 53 49.77 19.65 -25.03
N ARG A 54 49.03 20.59 -24.43
CA ARG A 54 48.91 20.67 -22.96
C ARG A 54 48.35 19.34 -22.49
N ALA A 55 49.18 18.56 -21.79
CA ALA A 55 48.74 17.34 -21.12
C ALA A 55 47.57 17.70 -20.19
N LEU A 56 46.41 17.06 -20.40
CA LEU A 56 45.31 17.02 -19.46
C LEU A 56 45.79 16.24 -18.23
N THR A 57 46.31 16.95 -17.23
CA THR A 57 46.68 16.35 -15.95
C THR A 57 45.38 15.99 -15.20
N MET A 58 44.91 14.74 -15.35
CA MET A 58 43.85 14.22 -14.49
C MET A 58 44.35 14.15 -13.04
N CYS A 59 43.68 14.85 -12.13
CA CYS A 59 43.93 14.77 -10.69
C CYS A 59 43.43 13.42 -10.14
N LEU A 60 44.32 12.49 -9.79
CA LEU A 60 44.01 11.36 -8.91
C LEU A 60 44.26 11.79 -7.46
N ALA A 61 43.22 11.82 -6.62
CA ALA A 61 43.37 12.10 -5.20
C ALA A 61 43.75 10.81 -4.45
N THR A 62 45.04 10.60 -4.15
CA THR A 62 45.49 9.60 -3.18
C THR A 62 45.54 10.21 -1.78
N LYS A 63 45.35 9.38 -0.74
CA LYS A 63 45.35 9.79 0.68
C LYS A 63 46.76 9.85 1.30
N ASP A 64 47.82 9.72 0.50
CA ASP A 64 49.19 9.68 1.02
C ASP A 64 49.75 11.08 1.34
N PRO A 65 50.42 11.24 2.49
CA PRO A 65 51.07 12.50 2.85
C PRO A 65 52.30 12.71 1.94
N GLY A 66 52.13 13.55 0.92
CA GLY A 66 53.13 13.84 -0.11
C GLY A 66 52.62 13.76 -1.56
N GLY A 67 51.35 13.37 -1.77
CA GLY A 67 50.72 13.35 -3.10
C GLY A 67 50.55 14.75 -3.74
N PRO A 68 50.38 14.84 -5.08
CA PRO A 68 50.41 16.11 -5.80
C PRO A 68 49.39 17.12 -5.26
N ARG A 69 49.86 18.36 -5.13
CA ARG A 69 49.18 19.53 -4.55
C ARG A 69 47.73 19.64 -5.02
N ARG A 70 46.82 19.89 -4.06
CA ARG A 70 45.39 20.21 -4.22
C ARG A 70 45.11 20.85 -5.59
N CYS A 71 44.20 20.26 -6.38
CA CYS A 71 43.83 20.81 -7.69
C CYS A 71 43.57 22.32 -7.58
N SER A 72 44.08 23.09 -8.55
CA SER A 72 43.90 24.53 -8.58
C SER A 72 42.41 24.90 -8.49
N GLY A 73 42.08 26.06 -7.91
CA GLY A 73 40.69 26.53 -7.79
C GLY A 73 39.95 26.47 -9.14
N ASP A 74 40.66 26.80 -10.22
CA ASP A 74 40.15 26.79 -11.59
C ASP A 74 39.86 25.38 -12.10
N THR A 75 40.71 24.39 -11.80
CA THR A 75 40.46 22.98 -12.18
C THR A 75 39.28 22.39 -11.41
N ARG A 76 39.12 22.73 -10.13
CA ARG A 76 37.96 22.31 -9.33
C ARG A 76 36.68 22.95 -9.86
N ALA A 77 36.69 24.24 -10.16
CA ALA A 77 35.54 24.95 -10.72
C ALA A 77 35.17 24.42 -12.12
N ALA A 78 36.15 24.11 -12.97
CA ALA A 78 35.93 23.51 -14.27
C ALA A 78 35.35 22.09 -14.16
N TYR A 79 35.85 21.26 -13.24
CA TYR A 79 35.29 19.94 -12.95
C TYR A 79 33.85 20.06 -12.45
N GLN A 80 33.58 20.89 -11.44
CA GLN A 80 32.23 21.11 -10.91
C GLN A 80 31.26 21.61 -11.97
N LYS A 81 31.70 22.53 -12.85
CA LYS A 81 30.89 23.01 -13.98
C LYS A 81 30.61 21.90 -14.99
N SER A 82 31.59 21.05 -15.27
CA SER A 82 31.40 19.88 -16.14
C SER A 82 30.45 18.86 -15.51
N THR A 83 30.58 18.57 -14.21
CA THR A 83 29.67 17.66 -13.50
C THR A 83 28.24 18.21 -13.55
N ALA A 84 28.05 19.49 -13.24
CA ALA A 84 26.73 20.13 -13.32
C ALA A 84 26.14 20.12 -14.74
N ALA A 85 26.98 20.29 -15.77
CA ALA A 85 26.53 20.21 -17.17
C ALA A 85 26.14 18.77 -17.55
N THR A 86 26.91 17.76 -17.12
CA THR A 86 26.58 16.35 -17.33
C THR A 86 25.29 15.98 -16.58
N ASP A 87 25.13 16.43 -15.34
CA ASP A 87 23.93 16.20 -14.54
C ASP A 87 22.69 16.85 -15.19
N ALA A 88 22.84 18.07 -15.73
CA ALA A 88 21.76 18.75 -16.45
C ALA A 88 21.39 18.05 -17.77
N LEU A 89 22.38 17.60 -18.55
CA LEU A 89 22.16 16.81 -19.76
C LEU A 89 21.51 15.45 -19.46
N ALA A 90 21.93 14.78 -18.38
CA ALA A 90 21.32 13.53 -17.92
C ALA A 90 19.86 13.76 -17.51
N ALA A 91 19.56 14.82 -16.77
CA ALA A 91 18.20 15.19 -16.41
C ALA A 91 17.33 15.50 -17.65
N GLN A 92 17.88 16.21 -18.64
CA GLN A 92 17.17 16.52 -19.88
C GLN A 92 16.91 15.28 -20.74
N ALA A 93 17.90 14.39 -20.85
CA ALA A 93 17.74 13.11 -21.54
C ALA A 93 16.66 12.24 -20.86
N GLN A 94 16.61 12.25 -19.53
CA GLN A 94 15.61 11.53 -18.77
C GLN A 94 14.21 12.10 -18.99
N LEU A 95 14.05 13.44 -19.00
CA LEU A 95 12.76 14.08 -19.32
C LEU A 95 12.27 13.73 -20.73
N LEU A 96 13.15 13.79 -21.74
CA LEU A 96 12.81 13.43 -23.12
C LEU A 96 12.45 11.95 -23.25
N HIS A 97 13.20 11.06 -22.59
CA HIS A 97 12.89 9.64 -22.56
C HIS A 97 11.49 9.39 -21.98
N THR A 98 11.20 10.02 -20.85
CA THR A 98 9.91 9.94 -20.18
C THR A 98 8.75 10.43 -21.08
N GLU A 99 8.90 11.59 -21.72
CA GLU A 99 7.88 12.15 -22.61
C GLU A 99 7.62 11.25 -23.82
N LEU A 100 8.68 10.72 -24.43
CA LEU A 100 8.58 9.75 -25.52
C LEU A 100 7.89 8.46 -25.07
N THR A 101 8.20 7.95 -23.88
CA THR A 101 7.55 6.75 -23.33
C THR A 101 6.06 6.98 -23.12
N VAL A 102 5.67 8.10 -22.48
CA VAL A 102 4.26 8.45 -22.26
C VAL A 102 3.50 8.52 -23.57
N ARG A 103 4.08 9.18 -24.57
CA ARG A 103 3.48 9.31 -25.90
C ARG A 103 3.35 7.96 -26.60
N THR A 104 4.43 7.18 -26.63
CA THR A 104 4.46 5.86 -27.29
C THR A 104 3.42 4.94 -26.68
N VAL A 105 3.38 4.82 -25.36
CA VAL A 105 2.44 3.93 -24.66
C VAL A 105 1.00 4.40 -24.88
N THR A 106 0.72 5.70 -24.75
CA THR A 106 -0.63 6.25 -24.96
C THR A 106 -1.12 6.01 -26.40
N GLU A 107 -0.25 6.21 -27.40
CA GLU A 107 -0.57 5.96 -28.82
C GLU A 107 -0.78 4.46 -29.13
N HIS A 108 -0.08 3.56 -28.45
CA HIS A 108 -0.09 2.12 -28.76
C HIS A 108 -1.07 1.30 -27.91
N LEU A 109 -1.48 1.78 -26.73
CA LEU A 109 -2.39 1.08 -25.81
C LEU A 109 -3.73 0.68 -26.45
N GLY A 110 -4.23 1.49 -27.38
CA GLY A 110 -5.48 1.25 -28.11
C GLY A 110 -5.34 0.43 -29.40
N ALA A 111 -4.13 0.29 -29.95
CA ALA A 111 -3.90 -0.25 -31.30
C ALA A 111 -3.12 -1.57 -31.34
N ALA A 112 -2.36 -1.91 -30.30
CA ALA A 112 -1.52 -3.11 -30.28
C ALA A 112 -2.33 -4.39 -29.94
N PRO A 113 -2.05 -5.54 -30.60
CA PRO A 113 -2.56 -6.85 -30.18
C PRO A 113 -2.20 -7.14 -28.72
N GLY A 114 -3.11 -7.79 -27.98
CA GLY A 114 -2.95 -8.08 -26.54
C GLY A 114 -1.56 -8.61 -26.14
N PRO A 115 -0.99 -9.59 -26.87
CA PRO A 115 0.35 -10.09 -26.61
C PRO A 115 1.48 -9.06 -26.61
N GLN A 116 1.48 -8.15 -27.59
CA GLN A 116 2.50 -7.12 -27.80
C GLN A 116 2.30 -5.95 -26.84
N ARG A 117 1.04 -5.58 -26.58
CA ARG A 117 0.70 -4.59 -25.55
C ARG A 117 1.21 -5.01 -24.17
N ASP A 118 0.92 -6.23 -23.78
CA ASP A 118 1.34 -6.77 -22.49
C ASP A 118 2.87 -6.79 -22.34
N GLU A 119 3.61 -7.10 -23.41
CA GLU A 119 5.07 -7.04 -23.44
C GLU A 119 5.58 -5.61 -23.28
N LEU A 120 5.03 -4.66 -24.06
CA LEU A 120 5.37 -3.25 -23.93
C LEU A 120 5.18 -2.77 -22.48
N LEU A 121 4.02 -3.05 -21.88
CA LEU A 121 3.72 -2.64 -20.50
C LEU A 121 4.63 -3.32 -19.47
N ALA A 122 4.99 -4.59 -19.68
CA ALA A 122 5.89 -5.32 -18.78
C ALA A 122 7.35 -4.82 -18.83
N THR A 123 7.76 -4.12 -19.90
CA THR A 123 9.11 -3.57 -20.04
C THR A 123 9.32 -2.19 -19.42
N LEU A 124 8.25 -1.55 -18.95
CA LEU A 124 8.30 -0.22 -18.36
C LEU A 124 9.08 -0.22 -17.03
N THR A 125 9.89 0.80 -16.82
CA THR A 125 10.55 1.03 -15.52
C THR A 125 9.58 1.68 -14.52
N ASP A 126 9.91 1.64 -13.23
CA ASP A 126 9.13 2.35 -12.20
C ASP A 126 9.01 3.86 -12.54
N THR A 127 10.04 4.46 -13.13
CA THR A 127 10.03 5.86 -13.58
C THR A 127 9.08 6.10 -14.75
N ASP A 128 9.03 5.17 -15.70
CA ASP A 128 8.08 5.25 -16.83
C ASP A 128 6.64 5.13 -16.34
N VAL A 129 6.39 4.20 -15.41
CA VAL A 129 5.08 4.04 -14.78
C VAL A 129 4.66 5.31 -14.05
N ASP A 130 5.54 5.88 -13.21
CA ASP A 130 5.23 7.11 -12.48
C ASP A 130 4.92 8.29 -13.41
N ALA A 131 5.63 8.37 -14.53
CA ALA A 131 5.36 9.39 -15.55
C ALA A 131 4.03 9.21 -16.27
N LEU A 132 3.68 7.97 -16.62
CA LEU A 132 2.37 7.64 -17.21
C LEU A 132 1.22 8.00 -16.27
N ILE A 133 1.36 7.65 -14.98
CA ILE A 133 0.38 8.02 -13.96
C ILE A 133 0.31 9.55 -13.82
N THR A 134 1.45 10.25 -13.80
CA THR A 134 1.50 11.71 -13.71
C THR A 134 0.82 12.37 -14.90
N ALA A 135 1.04 11.87 -16.11
CA ALA A 135 0.39 12.37 -17.32
C ALA A 135 -1.12 12.15 -17.27
N CYS A 136 -1.58 10.96 -16.85
CA CYS A 136 -3.01 10.65 -16.69
C CYS A 136 -3.68 11.57 -15.66
N ARG A 137 -3.01 11.84 -14.53
CA ARG A 137 -3.49 12.78 -13.50
C ARG A 137 -3.57 14.21 -14.05
N ALA A 138 -2.58 14.64 -14.83
CA ALA A 138 -2.54 15.98 -15.41
C ALA A 138 -3.66 16.18 -16.46
N ASP A 139 -3.99 15.13 -17.23
CA ASP A 139 -5.05 15.15 -18.24
C ASP A 139 -6.44 15.32 -17.62
N ILE A 140 -6.75 14.59 -16.54
CA ILE A 140 -8.07 14.64 -15.88
C ILE A 140 -8.23 15.82 -14.90
N ARG A 141 -7.14 16.42 -14.42
CA ARG A 141 -7.17 17.46 -13.38
C ARG A 141 -8.10 18.64 -13.73
N PRO A 142 -8.10 19.20 -14.96
CA PRO A 142 -8.97 20.31 -15.30
C PRO A 142 -10.46 19.97 -15.18
N ASP A 143 -10.85 18.74 -15.55
CA ASP A 143 -12.25 18.29 -15.47
C ASP A 143 -12.70 18.11 -14.02
N VAL A 144 -11.84 17.56 -13.17
CA VAL A 144 -12.11 17.46 -11.71
C VAL A 144 -12.17 18.86 -11.08
N ASP A 145 -11.24 19.75 -11.43
CA ASP A 145 -11.25 21.14 -10.95
C ASP A 145 -12.54 21.86 -11.35
N ALA A 146 -13.02 21.65 -12.58
CA ALA A 146 -14.28 22.19 -13.08
C ALA A 146 -15.48 21.61 -12.30
N ALA A 147 -15.51 20.29 -12.06
CA ALA A 147 -16.58 19.64 -11.31
C ALA A 147 -16.69 20.14 -9.86
N PHE A 148 -15.56 20.40 -9.20
CA PHE A 148 -15.53 20.97 -7.84
C PHE A 148 -15.86 22.47 -7.78
N ALA A 149 -15.70 23.20 -8.89
CA ALA A 149 -16.02 24.63 -8.95
C ALA A 149 -17.53 24.90 -8.99
N THR A 150 -18.34 23.90 -9.35
CA THR A 150 -19.75 24.08 -9.73
C THR A 150 -20.68 24.54 -8.60
N LEU A 151 -20.31 24.41 -7.30
CA LEU A 151 -20.89 25.10 -6.11
C LEU A 151 -20.35 24.47 -4.80
N PRO A 152 -19.28 24.98 -4.18
CA PRO A 152 -18.76 24.43 -2.93
C PRO A 152 -19.70 24.74 -1.75
N PRO A 153 -19.75 23.89 -0.70
CA PRO A 153 -20.37 24.25 0.55
C PRO A 153 -19.54 25.37 1.19
N HIS A 154 -20.19 26.50 1.45
CA HIS A 154 -19.60 27.64 2.14
C HIS A 154 -20.36 27.92 3.43
N LEU A 155 -19.64 28.39 4.45
CA LEU A 155 -20.25 28.92 5.66
C LEU A 155 -21.11 30.13 5.29
N THR A 156 -22.41 30.12 5.63
CA THR A 156 -23.29 31.26 5.35
C THR A 156 -23.10 32.42 6.32
N GLY A 157 -22.36 32.21 7.42
CA GLY A 157 -22.24 33.15 8.53
C GLY A 157 -23.52 33.30 9.36
N ALA A 158 -24.60 32.59 9.02
CA ALA A 158 -25.88 32.68 9.72
C ALA A 158 -25.80 32.00 11.10
N VAL A 159 -26.29 32.71 12.12
CA VAL A 159 -26.52 32.12 13.45
C VAL A 159 -27.83 31.34 13.40
N ARG A 160 -27.78 30.08 13.80
CA ARG A 160 -28.96 29.22 13.88
C ARG A 160 -29.93 29.76 14.94
N ASP A 161 -31.14 30.13 14.51
CA ASP A 161 -32.20 30.49 15.45
C ASP A 161 -32.81 29.22 16.07
N THR A 162 -32.50 28.97 17.34
CA THR A 162 -33.08 27.87 18.11
C THR A 162 -34.16 28.31 19.08
N THR A 163 -34.66 29.54 18.96
CA THR A 163 -35.79 30.03 19.76
C THR A 163 -37.13 29.54 19.20
N ILE A 164 -37.14 29.08 17.95
CA ILE A 164 -38.28 28.49 17.27
C ILE A 164 -38.08 26.97 17.17
N ALA A 165 -38.94 26.19 17.83
CA ALA A 165 -38.93 24.73 17.75
C ALA A 165 -39.93 24.28 16.66
N GLU A 166 -39.44 24.08 15.45
CA GLU A 166 -40.25 23.47 14.40
C GLU A 166 -40.26 21.94 14.59
N HIS A 167 -41.45 21.36 14.78
CA HIS A 167 -41.61 19.92 14.92
C HIS A 167 -41.94 19.29 13.57
N GLY A 168 -41.20 18.24 13.20
CA GLY A 168 -41.36 17.56 11.92
C GLY A 168 -41.08 16.08 12.01
N GLN A 169 -41.23 15.40 10.88
CA GLN A 169 -40.84 14.00 10.69
C GLN A 169 -39.58 13.95 9.83
N ILE A 170 -38.59 13.17 10.25
CA ILE A 170 -37.36 12.94 9.49
C ILE A 170 -37.20 11.47 9.14
N SER A 171 -36.68 11.19 7.96
CA SER A 171 -36.25 9.85 7.52
C SER A 171 -34.83 9.59 8.02
N LEU A 172 -34.59 8.55 8.81
CA LEU A 172 -33.26 8.24 9.37
C LEU A 172 -32.62 7.00 8.74
N HIS A 173 -31.36 7.09 8.33
CA HIS A 173 -30.56 5.93 7.93
C HIS A 173 -30.22 5.03 9.12
N ARG A 174 -30.48 3.71 8.99
CA ARG A 174 -30.05 2.69 9.95
C ARG A 174 -29.05 1.68 9.36
N PRO A 175 -28.26 0.99 10.20
CA PRO A 175 -27.44 -0.14 9.76
C PRO A 175 -28.32 -1.18 9.03
N GLY A 176 -27.92 -1.56 7.81
CA GLY A 176 -28.67 -2.49 6.96
C GLY A 176 -29.63 -1.84 5.96
N GLY A 177 -29.61 -0.52 5.77
CA GLY A 177 -30.32 0.16 4.67
C GLY A 177 -31.79 0.48 4.94
N LEU A 178 -32.33 0.16 6.13
CA LEU A 178 -33.69 0.56 6.50
C LEU A 178 -33.77 2.06 6.80
N VAL A 179 -34.82 2.70 6.27
CA VAL A 179 -35.20 4.09 6.55
C VAL A 179 -36.41 4.08 7.48
N ASP A 180 -36.29 4.68 8.66
CA ASP A 180 -37.36 4.78 9.66
C ASP A 180 -37.76 6.25 9.82
N THR A 181 -39.06 6.56 9.79
CA THR A 181 -39.57 7.92 9.97
C THR A 181 -39.70 8.21 11.46
N THR A 182 -39.04 9.26 11.94
CA THR A 182 -38.98 9.58 13.37
C THR A 182 -39.36 11.03 13.64
N PRO A 183 -40.19 11.32 14.67
CA PRO A 183 -40.47 12.68 15.09
C PRO A 183 -39.19 13.37 15.58
N ALA A 184 -38.93 14.56 15.08
CA ALA A 184 -37.75 15.35 15.43
C ALA A 184 -38.10 16.83 15.61
N THR A 185 -37.23 17.54 16.32
CA THR A 185 -37.20 19.00 16.32
C THR A 185 -36.21 19.43 15.24
N LEU A 186 -36.70 20.12 14.22
CA LEU A 186 -35.90 20.69 13.16
C LEU A 186 -35.26 21.97 13.70
N LEU A 187 -33.94 22.07 13.57
CA LEU A 187 -33.18 23.24 14.01
C LEU A 187 -32.64 24.04 12.81
N GLY A 188 -32.98 23.64 11.60
CA GLY A 188 -32.57 24.26 10.34
C GLY A 188 -32.70 23.27 9.18
N ALA A 189 -32.39 23.71 7.95
CA ALA A 189 -32.61 22.92 6.72
C ALA A 189 -31.94 21.53 6.73
N ASN A 190 -30.81 21.39 7.43
CA ASN A 190 -29.98 20.19 7.44
C ASN A 190 -29.73 19.59 8.83
N THR A 191 -30.31 20.14 9.90
CA THR A 191 -29.97 19.72 11.28
C THR A 191 -31.22 19.49 12.10
N ALA A 192 -31.31 18.34 12.75
CA ALA A 192 -32.44 17.96 13.58
C ALA A 192 -31.98 17.31 14.89
N VAL A 193 -32.82 17.37 15.92
CA VAL A 193 -32.65 16.64 17.18
C VAL A 193 -33.86 15.75 17.40
N TYR A 194 -33.63 14.45 17.62
CA TYR A 194 -34.70 13.49 17.86
C TYR A 194 -34.43 12.66 19.12
N ARG A 195 -35.48 12.03 19.65
CA ARG A 195 -35.37 11.17 20.84
C ARG A 195 -35.16 9.72 20.40
N THR A 196 -34.11 9.08 20.91
CA THR A 196 -33.79 7.68 20.65
C THR A 196 -34.71 6.75 21.44
N ARG A 197 -34.83 5.48 21.02
CA ARG A 197 -35.62 4.45 21.73
C ARG A 197 -35.13 4.17 23.16
N ARG A 198 -33.87 4.51 23.48
CA ARG A 198 -33.27 4.34 24.82
C ARG A 198 -33.52 5.53 25.75
N GLY A 199 -34.19 6.58 25.28
CA GLY A 199 -34.52 7.76 26.07
C GLY A 199 -33.54 8.93 25.89
N ASP A 200 -32.35 8.69 25.34
CA ASP A 200 -31.36 9.73 25.00
C ASP A 200 -31.81 10.57 23.79
N TYR A 201 -31.17 11.72 23.60
CA TYR A 201 -31.35 12.59 22.44
C TYR A 201 -30.22 12.41 21.44
N ALA A 202 -30.53 12.46 20.16
CA ALA A 202 -29.59 12.31 19.07
C ALA A 202 -29.61 13.55 18.18
N ILE A 203 -28.43 13.99 17.75
CA ILE A 203 -28.27 15.02 16.72
C ILE A 203 -28.17 14.32 15.37
N ALA A 204 -28.99 14.75 14.42
CA ALA A 204 -29.03 14.23 13.07
C ALA A 204 -28.71 15.34 12.06
N TYR A 205 -28.02 14.97 11.00
CA TYR A 205 -27.67 15.86 9.90
C TYR A 205 -28.12 15.27 8.57
N ARG A 206 -28.60 16.12 7.66
CA ARG A 206 -29.14 15.69 6.37
C ARG A 206 -28.02 15.16 5.46
N ASP A 207 -28.28 14.00 4.86
CA ASP A 207 -27.39 13.24 3.98
C ASP A 207 -28.25 12.76 2.80
N GLY A 208 -28.26 13.53 1.71
CA GLY A 208 -29.19 13.35 0.59
C GLY A 208 -30.66 13.54 0.99
N GLU A 209 -31.48 12.51 0.76
CA GLU A 209 -32.92 12.51 1.05
C GLU A 209 -33.26 12.14 2.50
N ALA A 210 -32.30 11.63 3.28
CA ALA A 210 -32.50 11.20 4.66
C ALA A 210 -31.52 11.89 5.62
N TYR A 211 -31.60 11.52 6.90
CA TYR A 211 -30.77 12.04 7.97
C TYR A 211 -29.88 10.94 8.52
N ARG A 212 -28.66 11.32 8.92
CA ARG A 212 -27.70 10.47 9.61
C ARG A 212 -27.45 10.98 11.02
N THR A 213 -27.44 10.06 11.99
CA THR A 213 -27.13 10.40 13.39
C THR A 213 -25.63 10.67 13.55
N LEU A 214 -25.30 11.88 14.03
CA LEU A 214 -23.92 12.32 14.23
C LEU A 214 -23.42 12.02 15.64
N ALA A 215 -24.25 12.30 16.64
CA ALA A 215 -23.88 12.23 18.05
C ALA A 215 -25.12 12.01 18.93
N THR A 216 -24.89 11.56 20.16
CA THR A 216 -25.94 11.38 21.17
C THR A 216 -25.61 12.17 22.44
N ALA A 217 -26.65 12.58 23.15
CA ALA A 217 -26.57 13.28 24.42
C ALA A 217 -27.71 12.83 25.34
N SER A 218 -27.43 12.73 26.64
CA SER A 218 -28.40 12.27 27.64
C SER A 218 -29.50 13.29 27.97
N LYS A 219 -29.37 14.54 27.51
CA LYS A 219 -30.33 15.63 27.77
C LYS A 219 -30.59 16.44 26.49
N TYR A 220 -31.84 16.85 26.30
CA TYR A 220 -32.27 17.67 25.16
C TYR A 220 -31.46 18.96 25.03
N LYS A 221 -31.31 19.71 26.14
CA LYS A 221 -30.55 20.96 26.15
C LYS A 221 -29.09 20.75 25.69
N THR A 222 -28.46 19.64 26.09
CA THR A 222 -27.11 19.29 25.66
C THR A 222 -27.07 18.98 24.16
N ALA A 223 -28.05 18.23 23.65
CA ALA A 223 -28.17 17.94 22.22
C ALA A 223 -28.34 19.23 21.39
N VAL A 224 -29.17 20.17 21.85
CA VAL A 224 -29.35 21.48 21.20
C VAL A 224 -28.05 22.30 21.24
N THR A 225 -27.34 22.34 22.38
CA THR A 225 -26.02 23.01 22.46
C THR A 225 -25.01 22.41 21.50
N MET A 226 -24.97 21.08 21.35
CA MET A 226 -24.10 20.42 20.38
C MET A 226 -24.51 20.74 18.95
N ALA A 227 -25.80 20.68 18.63
CA ALA A 227 -26.33 21.05 17.32
C ALA A 227 -26.01 22.50 16.96
N ASN A 228 -26.05 23.44 17.92
CA ASN A 228 -25.75 24.85 17.70
C ASN A 228 -24.29 25.15 17.36
N ARG A 229 -23.37 24.22 17.61
CA ARG A 229 -21.98 24.33 17.16
C ARG A 229 -21.82 24.01 15.68
N ILE A 230 -22.76 23.27 15.09
CA ILE A 230 -22.72 22.88 13.67
C ILE A 230 -22.94 24.14 12.82
N PRO A 231 -22.03 24.52 11.92
CA PRO A 231 -22.25 25.68 11.08
C PRO A 231 -23.45 25.50 10.14
N VAL A 232 -24.04 26.63 9.73
CA VAL A 232 -25.02 26.65 8.64
C VAL A 232 -24.24 26.77 7.32
N LEU A 233 -24.42 25.77 6.45
CA LEU A 233 -23.79 25.72 5.13
C LEU A 233 -24.78 26.13 4.05
N THR A 234 -24.27 26.66 2.93
CA THR A 234 -25.06 26.78 1.71
C THR A 234 -25.61 25.39 1.34
N PRO A 235 -26.91 25.28 1.00
CA PRO A 235 -27.44 24.03 0.50
C PRO A 235 -26.63 23.60 -0.72
N LEU A 236 -26.23 22.34 -0.74
CA LEU A 236 -25.81 21.72 -2.00
C LEU A 236 -27.09 21.59 -2.84
N ASP A 237 -27.03 21.97 -4.11
CA ASP A 237 -28.14 21.77 -5.05
C ASP A 237 -28.48 20.27 -5.16
N HIS A 238 -29.60 19.92 -5.78
CA HIS A 238 -29.95 18.51 -5.96
C HIS A 238 -28.83 17.80 -6.74
N PRO A 239 -28.57 16.50 -6.47
CA PRO A 239 -27.56 15.76 -7.20
C PRO A 239 -27.82 15.92 -8.71
N PRO A 240 -26.79 16.22 -9.52
CA PRO A 240 -26.98 16.48 -10.94
C PRO A 240 -27.70 15.31 -11.61
N GLY A 241 -28.76 15.60 -12.36
CA GLY A 241 -29.48 14.60 -13.15
C GLY A 241 -28.70 14.26 -14.42
N GLY A 242 -28.15 13.06 -14.51
CA GLY A 242 -27.35 12.63 -15.67
C GLY A 242 -26.06 11.91 -15.29
N ILE A 243 -25.45 11.27 -16.29
CA ILE A 243 -24.41 10.22 -16.21
C ILE A 243 -22.98 10.79 -16.07
N ASP A 244 -22.80 12.06 -15.67
CA ASP A 244 -21.43 12.54 -15.45
C ASP A 244 -20.95 12.08 -14.07
N ASP A 245 -20.27 10.93 -14.07
CA ASP A 245 -19.71 10.28 -12.89
C ASP A 245 -18.83 11.25 -12.08
N LEU A 246 -18.16 12.21 -12.73
CA LEU A 246 -17.28 13.17 -12.05
C LEU A 246 -18.06 14.22 -11.26
N GLN A 247 -19.12 14.79 -11.82
CA GLN A 247 -19.97 15.74 -11.11
C GLN A 247 -20.67 15.08 -9.92
N GLN A 248 -21.12 13.83 -10.09
CA GLN A 248 -21.70 13.06 -8.98
C GLN A 248 -20.66 12.76 -7.88
N GLN A 249 -19.42 12.43 -8.25
CA GLN A 249 -18.33 12.19 -7.29
C GLN A 249 -17.94 13.47 -6.54
N ALA A 250 -17.85 14.61 -7.23
CA ALA A 250 -17.61 15.91 -6.61
C ALA A 250 -18.75 16.27 -5.63
N TYR A 251 -20.01 16.10 -6.04
CA TYR A 251 -21.17 16.32 -5.17
C TYR A 251 -21.11 15.46 -3.89
N ARG A 252 -20.85 14.16 -4.03
CA ARG A 252 -20.71 13.25 -2.88
C ARG A 252 -19.56 13.68 -1.96
N SER A 253 -18.43 14.09 -2.53
CA SER A 253 -17.27 14.58 -1.76
C SER A 253 -17.61 15.85 -0.97
N HIS A 254 -18.37 16.78 -1.57
CA HIS A 254 -18.87 17.96 -0.87
C HIS A 254 -19.83 17.59 0.27
N ALA A 255 -20.77 16.66 0.03
CA ALA A 255 -21.73 16.20 1.03
C ALA A 255 -21.03 15.49 2.21
N ASP A 256 -20.10 14.57 1.92
CA ASP A 256 -19.33 13.84 2.93
C ASP A 256 -18.47 14.79 3.76
N THR A 257 -17.82 15.77 3.12
CA THR A 257 -17.01 16.77 3.83
C THR A 257 -17.87 17.65 4.75
N ALA A 258 -19.06 18.06 4.29
CA ALA A 258 -20.02 18.80 5.11
C ALA A 258 -20.50 17.98 6.32
N LEU A 259 -20.76 16.69 6.13
CA LEU A 259 -21.15 15.76 7.19
C LEU A 259 -20.02 15.58 8.23
N GLN A 260 -18.76 15.45 7.78
CA GLN A 260 -17.60 15.35 8.64
C GLN A 260 -17.41 16.64 9.46
N LEU A 261 -17.51 17.81 8.80
CA LEU A 261 -17.47 19.11 9.48
C LEU A 261 -18.54 19.19 10.56
N ALA A 262 -19.79 18.85 10.23
CA ALA A 262 -20.90 18.88 11.17
C ALA A 262 -20.64 17.96 12.38
N THR A 263 -20.06 16.80 12.15
CA THR A 263 -19.67 15.86 13.21
C THR A 263 -18.62 16.48 14.14
N GLN A 264 -17.51 16.98 13.59
CA GLN A 264 -16.43 17.57 14.40
C GLN A 264 -16.89 18.81 15.18
N ALA A 265 -17.71 19.65 14.54
CA ALA A 265 -18.28 20.84 15.15
C ALA A 265 -19.24 20.48 16.30
N ALA A 266 -20.11 19.47 16.14
CA ALA A 266 -21.00 19.00 17.20
C ALA A 266 -20.22 18.58 18.47
N TYR A 267 -19.07 17.91 18.29
CA TYR A 267 -18.16 17.53 19.37
C TYR A 267 -17.33 18.71 19.92
N GLY A 268 -17.45 19.91 19.35
CA GLY A 268 -16.73 21.11 19.79
C GLY A 268 -15.26 21.13 19.42
N ARG A 269 -14.85 20.37 18.39
CA ARG A 269 -13.46 20.27 17.95
C ARG A 269 -13.05 21.34 16.94
N LEU A 270 -14.02 22.00 16.33
CA LEU A 270 -13.85 23.13 15.40
C LEU A 270 -14.68 24.32 15.91
N PRO A 271 -14.25 24.98 17.01
CA PRO A 271 -15.02 26.03 17.69
C PRO A 271 -15.20 27.34 16.91
N SER A 272 -14.35 27.66 15.92
CA SER A 272 -14.39 28.95 15.23
C SER A 272 -14.76 28.82 13.74
N PRO A 273 -15.39 29.83 13.13
CA PRO A 273 -15.66 29.85 11.69
C PRO A 273 -14.41 29.70 10.82
N ASP A 274 -13.28 30.30 11.23
CA ASP A 274 -12.02 30.22 10.49
C ASP A 274 -11.49 28.78 10.47
N GLU A 275 -11.54 28.06 11.60
CA GLU A 275 -11.16 26.64 11.67
C GLU A 275 -12.11 25.75 10.86
N GLN A 276 -13.40 26.07 10.84
CA GLN A 276 -14.40 25.35 10.05
C GLN A 276 -14.18 25.57 8.54
N GLN A 277 -13.85 26.79 8.13
CA GLN A 277 -13.55 27.12 6.73
C GLN A 277 -12.23 26.47 6.27
N ALA A 278 -11.21 26.48 7.13
CA ALA A 278 -9.94 25.79 6.89
C ALA A 278 -10.17 24.27 6.75
N PHE A 279 -11.00 23.68 7.61
CA PHE A 279 -11.37 22.26 7.53
C PHE A 279 -12.01 21.92 6.18
N LEU A 280 -12.99 22.71 5.72
CA LEU A 280 -13.61 22.52 4.41
C LEU A 280 -12.59 22.63 3.27
N ALA A 281 -11.75 23.66 3.28
CA ALA A 281 -10.75 23.88 2.23
C ALA A 281 -9.75 22.72 2.14
N GLU A 282 -9.23 22.27 3.29
CA GLU A 282 -8.29 21.15 3.37
C GLU A 282 -8.93 19.84 2.88
N HIS A 283 -10.11 19.48 3.39
CA HIS A 283 -10.75 18.21 3.06
C HIS A 283 -11.26 18.16 1.61
N LEU A 284 -11.72 19.29 1.06
CA LEU A 284 -12.12 19.36 -0.35
C LEU A 284 -10.91 19.34 -1.29
N THR A 285 -9.78 19.93 -0.90
CA THR A 285 -8.52 19.78 -1.66
C THR A 285 -8.08 18.32 -1.67
N HIS A 286 -8.13 17.66 -0.50
CA HIS A 286 -7.80 16.25 -0.39
C HIS A 286 -8.73 15.36 -1.24
N ALA A 287 -10.05 15.55 -1.16
CA ALA A 287 -11.02 14.77 -1.94
C ALA A 287 -10.85 14.94 -3.46
N ARG A 288 -10.49 16.16 -3.90
CA ARG A 288 -10.16 16.44 -5.29
C ARG A 288 -8.93 15.66 -5.75
N ASP A 289 -7.86 15.69 -4.96
CA ASP A 289 -6.64 14.94 -5.24
C ASP A 289 -6.92 13.41 -5.26
N GLU A 290 -7.79 12.91 -4.37
CA GLU A 290 -8.22 11.51 -4.36
C GLU A 290 -8.96 11.08 -5.64
N ILE A 291 -9.83 11.94 -6.18
CA ILE A 291 -10.56 11.65 -7.43
C ILE A 291 -9.59 11.63 -8.62
N VAL A 292 -8.66 12.58 -8.68
CA VAL A 292 -7.61 12.63 -9.70
C VAL A 292 -6.73 11.38 -9.63
N ASP A 293 -6.35 10.96 -8.41
CA ASP A 293 -5.62 9.72 -8.20
C ASP A 293 -6.42 8.48 -8.61
N ALA A 294 -7.75 8.51 -8.41
CA ALA A 294 -8.63 7.42 -8.78
C ALA A 294 -8.81 7.24 -10.27
N ALA A 295 -8.78 8.33 -11.04
CA ALA A 295 -8.78 8.24 -12.48
C ALA A 295 -7.55 7.48 -13.03
N ALA A 296 -6.43 7.47 -12.31
CA ALA A 296 -5.22 6.74 -12.71
C ALA A 296 -5.21 5.25 -12.27
N THR A 297 -6.14 4.83 -11.40
CA THR A 297 -6.22 3.45 -10.89
C THR A 297 -6.44 2.39 -11.98
N PRO A 298 -7.32 2.59 -12.98
CA PRO A 298 -7.46 1.64 -14.10
C PRO A 298 -6.15 1.38 -14.84
N LEU A 299 -5.37 2.43 -15.11
CA LEU A 299 -4.06 2.32 -15.76
C LEU A 299 -3.07 1.54 -14.89
N ARG A 300 -2.98 1.86 -13.58
CA ARG A 300 -2.15 1.09 -12.64
C ARG A 300 -2.53 -0.38 -12.60
N THR A 301 -3.82 -0.69 -12.58
CA THR A 301 -4.33 -2.06 -12.56
C THR A 301 -3.96 -2.80 -13.84
N GLU A 302 -4.16 -2.17 -14.99
CA GLU A 302 -3.81 -2.77 -16.28
C GLU A 302 -2.30 -3.00 -16.42
N LEU A 303 -1.45 -2.09 -15.95
CA LEU A 303 0.00 -2.29 -15.93
C LEU A 303 0.40 -3.56 -15.16
N LEU A 304 -0.18 -3.75 -13.97
CA LEU A 304 0.07 -4.94 -13.15
C LEU A 304 -0.45 -6.21 -13.83
N ASP A 305 -1.68 -6.18 -14.36
CA ASP A 305 -2.32 -7.34 -14.98
C ASP A 305 -1.61 -7.74 -16.28
N ALA A 306 -1.25 -6.76 -17.12
CA ALA A 306 -0.47 -6.96 -18.34
C ALA A 306 0.89 -7.59 -18.07
N THR A 307 1.61 -7.08 -17.06
CA THR A 307 2.89 -7.63 -16.62
C THR A 307 2.75 -9.09 -16.17
N ALA A 308 1.71 -9.39 -15.38
CA ALA A 308 1.42 -10.75 -14.94
C ALA A 308 1.10 -11.70 -16.11
N ARG A 309 0.26 -11.26 -17.07
CA ARG A 309 -0.06 -12.02 -18.28
C ARG A 309 1.17 -12.26 -19.15
N HIS A 310 2.03 -11.25 -19.31
CA HIS A 310 3.28 -11.36 -20.06
C HIS A 310 4.23 -12.40 -19.44
N HIS A 311 4.52 -12.30 -18.14
CA HIS A 311 5.38 -13.26 -17.46
C HIS A 311 4.80 -14.67 -17.46
N HIS A 312 3.47 -14.81 -17.34
CA HIS A 312 2.82 -16.10 -17.47
C HIS A 312 3.08 -16.74 -18.85
N ARG A 313 2.91 -15.96 -19.94
CA ARG A 313 3.20 -16.43 -21.30
C ARG A 313 4.67 -16.77 -21.50
N GLN A 314 5.59 -15.95 -21.01
CA GLN A 314 7.03 -16.27 -21.07
C GLN A 314 7.35 -17.60 -20.37
N ARG A 315 6.74 -17.84 -19.21
CA ARG A 315 6.94 -19.08 -18.45
C ARG A 315 6.38 -20.30 -19.18
N LEU A 316 5.21 -20.18 -19.83
CA LEU A 316 4.65 -21.25 -20.67
C LEU A 316 5.56 -21.53 -21.88
N ALA A 317 6.02 -20.50 -22.59
CA ALA A 317 6.91 -20.64 -23.74
C ALA A 317 8.26 -21.29 -23.35
N ALA A 318 8.83 -20.89 -22.21
CA ALA A 318 10.05 -21.51 -21.68
C ALA A 318 9.84 -22.98 -21.30
N ALA A 319 8.68 -23.33 -20.75
CA ALA A 319 8.34 -24.71 -20.42
C ALA A 319 8.15 -25.57 -21.67
N GLU A 320 7.46 -25.05 -22.69
CA GLU A 320 7.33 -25.70 -24.00
C GLU A 320 8.70 -25.98 -24.60
N ALA A 321 9.58 -24.97 -24.65
CA ALA A 321 10.94 -25.13 -25.18
C ALA A 321 11.75 -26.18 -24.39
N ALA A 322 11.66 -26.18 -23.06
CA ALA A 322 12.32 -27.19 -22.22
C ALA A 322 11.76 -28.60 -22.47
N GLY A 323 10.45 -28.74 -22.61
CA GLY A 323 9.78 -30.00 -22.96
C GLY A 323 10.26 -30.53 -24.31
N GLN A 324 10.23 -29.70 -25.35
CA GLN A 324 10.65 -30.10 -26.70
C GLN A 324 12.14 -30.49 -26.74
N ALA A 325 13.00 -29.74 -26.06
CA ALA A 325 14.43 -30.08 -25.94
C ALA A 325 14.63 -31.45 -25.27
N ALA A 326 13.90 -31.75 -24.19
CA ALA A 326 13.96 -33.04 -23.52
C ALA A 326 13.42 -34.19 -24.38
N ARG A 327 12.32 -33.95 -25.13
CA ARG A 327 11.78 -34.92 -26.10
C ARG A 327 12.82 -35.27 -27.17
N HIS A 328 13.49 -34.27 -27.73
CA HIS A 328 14.53 -34.47 -28.73
C HIS A 328 15.72 -35.26 -28.17
N ALA A 329 16.19 -34.93 -26.96
CA ALA A 329 17.28 -35.64 -26.31
C ALA A 329 16.92 -37.12 -26.01
N ALA A 330 15.72 -37.37 -25.47
CA ALA A 330 15.25 -38.72 -25.20
C ALA A 330 15.08 -39.57 -26.46
N THR A 331 14.63 -38.95 -27.56
CA THR A 331 14.56 -39.62 -28.87
C THR A 331 15.94 -40.07 -29.36
N GLN A 332 16.99 -39.29 -29.07
CA GLN A 332 18.36 -39.61 -29.45
C GLN A 332 19.00 -40.68 -28.55
N SER A 333 18.65 -40.73 -27.25
CA SER A 333 19.16 -41.71 -26.30
C SER A 333 18.39 -43.05 -26.29
N GLY A 334 17.22 -43.10 -26.94
CA GLY A 334 16.33 -44.27 -26.91
C GLY A 334 15.44 -44.35 -25.66
N ASP A 335 15.39 -43.28 -24.86
CA ASP A 335 14.49 -43.14 -23.72
C ASP A 335 13.07 -42.77 -24.17
N ASN A 336 12.08 -42.86 -23.27
CA ASN A 336 10.69 -42.49 -23.56
C ASN A 336 10.54 -40.96 -23.79
N PRO A 337 10.29 -40.49 -25.03
CA PRO A 337 10.29 -39.06 -25.34
C PRO A 337 9.14 -38.29 -24.67
N GLU A 338 7.97 -38.91 -24.51
CA GLU A 338 6.80 -38.26 -23.91
C GLU A 338 6.94 -38.10 -22.39
N GLN A 339 7.55 -39.09 -21.73
CA GLN A 339 7.87 -39.00 -20.32
C GLN A 339 8.93 -37.91 -20.06
N ALA A 340 9.95 -37.83 -20.91
CA ALA A 340 10.99 -36.79 -20.83
C ALA A 340 10.41 -35.39 -21.07
N TYR A 341 9.56 -35.23 -22.09
CA TYR A 341 8.81 -34.00 -22.37
C TYR A 341 8.03 -33.55 -21.13
N THR A 342 7.16 -34.43 -20.62
CA THR A 342 6.25 -34.14 -19.51
C THR A 342 7.02 -33.75 -18.25
N THR A 343 8.09 -34.48 -17.94
CA THR A 343 8.96 -34.20 -16.79
C THR A 343 9.63 -32.83 -16.90
N ALA A 344 10.24 -32.53 -18.06
CA ALA A 344 10.93 -31.26 -18.27
C ALA A 344 9.96 -30.07 -18.34
N TYR A 345 8.81 -30.24 -19.00
CA TYR A 345 7.76 -29.24 -19.09
C TYR A 345 7.23 -28.86 -17.70
N HIS A 346 6.82 -29.83 -16.88
CA HIS A 346 6.35 -29.56 -15.53
C HIS A 346 7.44 -29.04 -14.60
N HIS A 347 8.68 -29.50 -14.76
CA HIS A 347 9.81 -28.94 -14.01
C HIS A 347 10.03 -27.46 -14.37
N ALA A 348 9.95 -27.09 -15.65
CA ALA A 348 10.09 -25.70 -16.09
C ALA A 348 8.92 -24.80 -15.63
N LEU A 349 7.69 -25.33 -15.58
CA LEU A 349 6.52 -24.63 -15.02
C LEU A 349 6.56 -24.45 -13.50
N GLY A 350 7.33 -25.28 -12.79
CA GLY A 350 7.47 -25.19 -11.34
C GLY A 350 8.07 -23.86 -10.88
N THR A 351 7.80 -23.46 -9.65
CA THR A 351 8.26 -22.18 -9.09
C THR A 351 9.55 -22.37 -8.29
N PRO A 352 10.66 -21.69 -8.61
CA PRO A 352 11.87 -21.71 -7.79
C PRO A 352 11.60 -21.18 -6.37
N THR A 353 12.17 -21.83 -5.35
CA THR A 353 12.09 -21.36 -3.97
C THR A 353 13.29 -20.48 -3.61
N ARG A 354 13.15 -19.61 -2.59
CA ARG A 354 14.24 -18.76 -2.10
C ARG A 354 15.42 -19.56 -1.52
N GLY A 355 15.18 -20.76 -1.02
CA GLY A 355 16.20 -21.70 -0.54
C GLY A 355 16.80 -22.60 -1.64
N GLY A 356 16.47 -22.38 -2.91
CA GLY A 356 17.08 -23.06 -4.05
C GLY A 356 16.48 -24.43 -4.39
N ALA A 357 15.32 -24.77 -3.83
CA ALA A 357 14.50 -25.89 -4.31
C ALA A 357 13.51 -25.41 -5.38
N ARG A 358 12.56 -26.26 -5.76
CA ARG A 358 11.51 -25.94 -6.72
C ARG A 358 10.18 -26.52 -6.24
N ILE A 359 9.15 -25.69 -6.21
CA ILE A 359 7.75 -26.10 -6.05
C ILE A 359 7.33 -26.74 -7.39
N PRO A 360 6.96 -28.03 -7.43
CA PRO A 360 6.48 -28.65 -8.65
C PRO A 360 5.21 -27.97 -9.18
N HIS A 361 5.01 -28.02 -10.50
CA HIS A 361 3.70 -27.69 -11.06
C HIS A 361 2.75 -28.87 -10.86
N PHE A 362 1.63 -28.63 -10.18
CA PHE A 362 0.61 -29.65 -9.91
C PHE A 362 -0.62 -29.40 -10.78
N ALA A 363 -0.83 -30.23 -11.80
CA ALA A 363 -1.92 -30.06 -12.76
C ALA A 363 -3.32 -30.19 -12.12
N HIS A 364 -3.43 -30.91 -11.01
CA HIS A 364 -4.69 -31.12 -10.28
C HIS A 364 -5.05 -29.96 -9.33
N HIS A 365 -4.26 -28.89 -9.27
CA HIS A 365 -4.60 -27.71 -8.47
C HIS A 365 -5.70 -26.90 -9.17
N THR A 366 -6.95 -27.15 -8.81
CA THR A 366 -8.11 -26.45 -9.38
C THR A 366 -8.90 -25.68 -8.32
N LEU A 367 -9.49 -24.56 -8.72
CA LEU A 367 -10.46 -23.79 -7.94
C LEU A 367 -11.73 -23.59 -8.80
N PRO A 368 -12.93 -23.94 -8.31
CA PRO A 368 -13.21 -24.64 -7.06
C PRO A 368 -12.60 -26.05 -7.02
N ALA A 369 -12.21 -26.50 -5.82
CA ALA A 369 -11.77 -27.88 -5.61
C ALA A 369 -13.00 -28.82 -5.65
N PRO A 370 -12.93 -29.98 -6.32
CA PRO A 370 -14.06 -30.92 -6.40
C PRO A 370 -14.64 -31.31 -5.04
N SER A 371 -13.81 -31.42 -4.00
CA SER A 371 -14.21 -31.78 -2.64
C SER A 371 -14.99 -30.72 -1.88
N LEU A 372 -15.02 -29.46 -2.34
CA LEU A 372 -15.69 -28.36 -1.63
C LEU A 372 -17.08 -28.03 -2.20
N GLY A 373 -17.25 -28.19 -3.52
CA GLY A 373 -18.40 -27.66 -4.26
C GLY A 373 -18.44 -26.12 -4.31
N ASP A 374 -19.23 -25.57 -5.23
CA ASP A 374 -19.24 -24.13 -5.54
C ASP A 374 -19.67 -23.26 -4.36
N ALA A 375 -20.70 -23.68 -3.61
CA ALA A 375 -21.24 -22.91 -2.49
C ALA A 375 -20.20 -22.73 -1.36
N THR A 376 -19.53 -23.81 -0.96
CA THR A 376 -18.47 -23.77 0.06
C THR A 376 -17.27 -22.99 -0.46
N HIS A 377 -16.86 -23.23 -1.72
CA HIS A 377 -15.76 -22.50 -2.33
C HIS A 377 -16.01 -20.99 -2.32
N ASN A 378 -17.18 -20.55 -2.78
CA ASN A 378 -17.56 -19.14 -2.78
C ASN A 378 -17.56 -18.56 -1.36
N LEU A 379 -18.12 -19.27 -0.37
CA LEU A 379 -18.10 -18.81 1.03
C LEU A 379 -16.66 -18.63 1.54
N LEU A 380 -15.78 -19.61 1.30
CA LEU A 380 -14.39 -19.56 1.73
C LEU A 380 -13.62 -18.44 1.01
N GLN A 381 -13.77 -18.33 -0.31
CA GLN A 381 -13.14 -17.29 -1.12
C GLN A 381 -13.51 -15.89 -0.62
N HIS A 382 -14.80 -15.63 -0.43
CA HIS A 382 -15.30 -14.35 0.09
C HIS A 382 -14.85 -14.09 1.54
N SER A 383 -14.53 -15.13 2.32
CA SER A 383 -13.93 -15.00 3.65
C SER A 383 -12.41 -14.79 3.64
N GLY A 384 -11.79 -14.83 2.45
CA GLY A 384 -10.36 -14.64 2.25
C GLY A 384 -9.51 -15.90 2.42
N ILE A 385 -10.12 -17.08 2.29
CA ILE A 385 -9.43 -18.38 2.28
C ILE A 385 -9.73 -19.08 0.95
N ARG A 386 -8.71 -19.35 0.16
CA ARG A 386 -8.83 -20.17 -1.06
C ARG A 386 -8.32 -21.57 -0.74
N SER A 387 -9.23 -22.48 -0.42
CA SER A 387 -8.92 -23.89 -0.15
C SER A 387 -8.88 -24.69 -1.46
N TYR A 388 -7.81 -25.47 -1.64
CA TYR A 388 -7.63 -26.37 -2.79
C TYR A 388 -8.06 -27.81 -2.47
N GLY A 389 -8.76 -28.03 -1.35
CA GLY A 389 -9.38 -29.31 -1.03
C GLY A 389 -8.41 -30.44 -0.69
N THR A 390 -8.98 -31.61 -0.40
CA THR A 390 -8.24 -32.82 0.04
C THR A 390 -7.39 -33.45 -1.06
N GLU A 391 -7.66 -33.11 -2.32
CA GLU A 391 -6.97 -33.60 -3.51
C GLU A 391 -5.49 -33.19 -3.52
N THR A 392 -5.18 -32.05 -2.89
CA THR A 392 -3.80 -31.54 -2.76
C THR A 392 -3.07 -32.07 -1.53
N ALA A 393 -3.73 -32.84 -0.66
CA ALA A 393 -3.18 -33.22 0.64
C ALA A 393 -1.93 -34.12 0.56
N ARG A 394 -1.75 -34.82 -0.57
CA ARG A 394 -0.68 -35.80 -0.78
C ARG A 394 0.44 -35.31 -1.68
N ASP A 395 0.44 -34.03 -2.05
CA ASP A 395 1.45 -33.43 -2.93
C ASP A 395 2.88 -33.54 -2.38
N TYR A 396 3.00 -33.50 -1.05
CA TYR A 396 4.29 -33.51 -0.35
C TYR A 396 4.33 -34.63 0.69
N THR A 397 5.18 -35.63 0.46
CA THR A 397 5.32 -36.78 1.37
C THR A 397 5.95 -36.39 2.71
N VAL A 398 6.76 -35.33 2.72
CA VAL A 398 7.41 -34.79 3.92
C VAL A 398 6.42 -34.31 4.97
N ILE A 399 5.21 -33.89 4.58
CA ILE A 399 4.14 -33.53 5.52
C ILE A 399 3.74 -34.74 6.36
N THR A 400 3.48 -35.87 5.70
CA THR A 400 3.19 -37.13 6.40
C THR A 400 4.39 -37.60 7.23
N ARG A 401 5.63 -37.51 6.70
CA ARG A 401 6.84 -37.91 7.44
C ARG A 401 7.07 -37.08 8.72
N ARG A 402 6.68 -35.80 8.71
CA ARG A 402 6.77 -34.88 9.86
C ARG A 402 5.43 -34.72 10.59
N SER A 403 4.48 -35.62 10.36
CA SER A 403 3.15 -35.53 10.94
C SER A 403 3.23 -35.47 12.47
N GLY A 404 2.54 -34.50 13.06
CA GLY A 404 2.56 -34.30 14.51
C GLY A 404 3.81 -33.61 15.07
N ASP A 405 4.86 -33.35 14.28
CA ASP A 405 6.09 -32.69 14.75
C ASP A 405 6.14 -31.21 14.34
N LEU A 406 5.53 -30.35 15.16
CA LEU A 406 5.55 -28.90 14.96
C LEU A 406 6.96 -28.30 15.13
N LYS A 407 7.87 -28.99 15.83
CA LYS A 407 9.27 -28.55 15.99
C LYS A 407 10.06 -28.80 14.70
N ALA A 408 9.85 -29.92 14.02
CA ALA A 408 10.45 -30.17 12.70
C ALA A 408 10.01 -29.16 11.63
N TRP A 409 8.83 -28.56 11.79
CA TRP A 409 8.38 -27.43 10.98
C TRP A 409 8.92 -26.08 11.42
N GLY A 410 9.62 -25.99 12.56
CA GLY A 410 10.11 -24.75 13.14
C GLY A 410 9.02 -23.86 13.76
N LEU A 411 7.81 -24.40 13.94
CA LEU A 411 6.68 -23.72 14.56
C LEU A 411 6.81 -23.74 16.08
N HIS A 412 7.26 -24.85 16.67
CA HIS A 412 7.50 -24.98 18.11
C HIS A 412 8.99 -24.93 18.47
N ASP A 413 9.29 -24.44 19.66
CA ASP A 413 10.62 -24.51 20.27
C ASP A 413 10.88 -25.87 20.94
N VAL A 414 12.01 -25.99 21.66
CA VAL A 414 12.39 -27.22 22.37
C VAL A 414 11.46 -27.56 23.54
N TYR A 415 10.68 -26.59 24.04
CA TYR A 415 9.74 -26.75 25.15
C TYR A 415 8.30 -26.95 24.67
N GLY A 416 8.07 -27.03 23.36
CA GLY A 416 6.74 -27.19 22.77
C GLY A 416 5.91 -25.90 22.77
N THR A 417 6.53 -24.74 23.01
CA THR A 417 5.86 -23.45 22.89
C THR A 417 6.00 -22.88 21.48
N LEU A 418 5.04 -22.05 21.05
CA LEU A 418 5.08 -21.45 19.72
C LEU A 418 6.31 -20.54 19.59
N ARG A 419 7.21 -20.88 18.66
CA ARG A 419 8.42 -20.13 18.36
C ARG A 419 8.09 -18.94 17.47
N ILE A 420 7.72 -17.82 18.08
CA ILE A 420 7.44 -16.56 17.38
C ILE A 420 8.73 -15.78 17.10
N THR A 421 8.79 -15.11 15.95
CA THR A 421 9.90 -14.22 15.59
C THR A 421 9.73 -12.84 16.25
N PRO A 422 10.76 -12.29 16.93
CA PRO A 422 10.67 -10.93 17.49
C PRO A 422 10.47 -9.86 16.41
N ILE A 423 9.48 -8.98 16.60
CA ILE A 423 9.17 -7.91 15.62
C ILE A 423 10.34 -6.94 15.40
N GLY A 424 11.20 -6.76 16.40
CA GLY A 424 12.34 -5.83 16.32
C GLY A 424 13.34 -6.25 15.26
N ASP A 425 13.62 -7.54 15.15
CA ASP A 425 14.55 -8.09 14.16
C ASP A 425 13.94 -8.06 12.75
N LEU A 426 12.63 -8.31 12.67
CA LEU A 426 11.87 -8.18 11.44
C LEU A 426 11.87 -6.74 10.93
N ALA A 427 11.54 -5.77 11.78
CA ALA A 427 11.52 -4.37 11.41
C ALA A 427 12.88 -3.87 10.93
N LYS A 428 13.99 -4.32 11.56
CA LYS A 428 15.35 -4.01 11.10
C LYS A 428 15.63 -4.58 9.71
N THR A 429 15.30 -5.85 9.49
CA THR A 429 15.53 -6.55 8.22
C THR A 429 14.78 -5.88 7.06
N HIS A 430 13.58 -5.38 7.32
CA HIS A 430 12.71 -4.77 6.31
C HIS A 430 12.71 -3.23 6.30
N ALA A 431 13.52 -2.58 7.15
CA ALA A 431 13.51 -1.12 7.30
C ALA A 431 13.79 -0.39 5.98
N ARG A 432 14.78 -0.86 5.21
CA ARG A 432 15.11 -0.28 3.90
C ARG A 432 13.92 -0.41 2.94
N PHE A 433 13.30 -1.59 2.87
CA PHE A 433 12.14 -1.79 2.00
C PHE A 433 11.02 -0.80 2.33
N VAL A 434 10.61 -0.74 3.59
CA VAL A 434 9.51 0.14 4.03
C VAL A 434 9.84 1.62 3.85
N ASN A 435 11.06 2.04 4.18
CA ASN A 435 11.42 3.46 4.21
C ASN A 435 11.92 4.01 2.87
N THR A 436 12.48 3.17 1.99
CA THR A 436 13.12 3.64 0.76
C THR A 436 12.57 3.04 -0.52
N VAL A 437 12.02 1.81 -0.50
CA VAL A 437 11.50 1.15 -1.71
C VAL A 437 10.03 1.48 -1.92
N LEU A 438 9.25 1.52 -0.84
CA LEU A 438 7.87 1.98 -0.92
C LEU A 438 7.82 3.49 -1.20
N THR A 439 6.85 3.89 -2.00
CA THR A 439 6.45 5.28 -2.20
C THR A 439 5.68 5.83 -0.98
N ALA A 440 5.41 7.13 -0.96
CA ALA A 440 4.56 7.72 0.07
C ALA A 440 3.14 7.13 0.05
N ASP A 441 2.54 7.01 -1.14
CA ASP A 441 1.19 6.49 -1.34
C ASP A 441 1.07 5.02 -0.92
N GLU A 442 2.07 4.19 -1.25
CA GLU A 442 2.10 2.78 -0.82
C GLU A 442 2.21 2.63 0.70
N ARG A 443 3.02 3.48 1.35
CA ARG A 443 3.09 3.51 2.82
C ARG A 443 1.78 3.99 3.44
N ASP A 444 1.14 5.00 2.86
CA ASP A 444 -0.13 5.50 3.37
C ASP A 444 -1.26 4.49 3.17
N ALA A 445 -1.29 3.75 2.05
CA ALA A 445 -2.23 2.66 1.83
C ALA A 445 -2.07 1.53 2.88
N LEU A 446 -0.83 1.14 3.22
CA LEU A 446 -0.56 0.21 4.32
C LEU A 446 -1.00 0.78 5.68
N ARG A 447 -0.82 2.09 5.91
CA ARG A 447 -1.29 2.76 7.13
C ARG A 447 -2.83 2.79 7.20
N THR A 448 -3.50 3.13 6.11
CA THR A 448 -4.96 3.11 5.95
C THR A 448 -5.52 1.72 6.20
N TYR A 449 -4.88 0.68 5.67
CA TYR A 449 -5.25 -0.70 5.96
C TYR A 449 -5.18 -1.03 7.46
N THR A 450 -4.10 -0.63 8.14
CA THR A 450 -3.85 -1.01 9.54
C THR A 450 -4.60 -0.15 10.57
N SER A 451 -4.94 1.10 10.24
CA SER A 451 -5.53 2.03 11.21
C SER A 451 -6.85 2.67 10.79
N GLY A 452 -7.33 2.42 9.57
CA GLY A 452 -8.50 3.12 9.01
C GLY A 452 -8.26 4.62 8.82
N ARG A 453 -7.01 5.04 8.67
CA ARG A 453 -6.66 6.43 8.36
C ARG A 453 -7.36 6.84 7.06
N HIS A 454 -7.84 8.09 6.97
CA HIS A 454 -8.53 8.66 5.80
C HIS A 454 -9.94 8.11 5.50
N ILE A 455 -10.19 6.80 5.64
CA ILE A 455 -11.46 6.16 5.26
C ILE A 455 -12.37 5.85 6.48
N GLY A 456 -11.83 5.93 7.69
CA GLY A 456 -12.54 5.67 8.95
C GLY A 456 -12.43 4.23 9.44
N SER A 457 -13.01 3.98 10.62
CA SER A 457 -12.98 2.65 11.26
C SER A 457 -13.64 1.60 10.36
N GLY A 458 -12.89 0.55 10.01
CA GLY A 458 -13.38 -0.54 9.14
C GLY A 458 -12.86 -0.52 7.70
N ALA A 459 -11.93 0.37 7.35
CA ALA A 459 -11.31 0.40 6.01
C ALA A 459 -10.76 -0.97 5.58
N TYR A 460 -10.09 -1.70 6.47
CA TYR A 460 -9.58 -3.05 6.18
C TYR A 460 -10.67 -4.04 5.76
N ILE A 461 -11.92 -3.85 6.21
CA ILE A 461 -13.05 -4.69 5.79
C ILE A 461 -13.33 -4.40 4.33
N GLN A 462 -13.62 -3.14 3.98
CA GLN A 462 -13.91 -2.73 2.61
C GLN A 462 -12.78 -3.08 1.63
N ILE A 463 -11.53 -2.90 2.04
CA ILE A 463 -10.34 -3.30 1.27
C ILE A 463 -10.33 -4.82 1.04
N ASN A 464 -10.52 -5.62 2.09
CA ASN A 464 -10.56 -7.07 1.93
C ASN A 464 -11.79 -7.55 1.17
N ASP A 465 -12.92 -6.83 1.20
CA ASP A 465 -14.08 -7.13 0.36
C ASP A 465 -13.73 -7.05 -1.12
N VAL A 466 -12.86 -6.12 -1.52
CA VAL A 466 -12.32 -6.04 -2.90
C VAL A 466 -11.39 -7.23 -3.19
N PHE A 467 -10.38 -7.49 -2.34
CA PHE A 467 -9.44 -8.61 -2.56
C PHE A 467 -10.12 -9.99 -2.59
N THR A 468 -11.22 -10.13 -1.85
CA THR A 468 -11.99 -11.39 -1.78
C THR A 468 -13.11 -11.48 -2.81
N GLY A 469 -13.32 -10.43 -3.62
CA GLY A 469 -14.37 -10.39 -4.64
C GLY A 469 -15.78 -10.14 -4.10
N ARG A 470 -15.95 -9.83 -2.81
CA ARG A 470 -17.25 -9.45 -2.22
C ARG A 470 -17.75 -8.11 -2.74
N THR A 471 -16.83 -7.21 -3.12
CA THR A 471 -17.16 -5.91 -3.72
C THR A 471 -16.47 -5.79 -5.07
N THR A 472 -17.25 -5.71 -6.14
CA THR A 472 -16.77 -5.49 -7.52
C THR A 472 -16.75 -4.01 -7.92
N SER A 473 -17.48 -3.16 -7.20
CA SER A 473 -17.59 -1.71 -7.46
C SER A 473 -17.24 -0.91 -6.20
N PRO A 474 -15.96 -0.84 -5.78
CA PRO A 474 -15.54 -0.06 -4.62
C PRO A 474 -15.63 1.45 -4.86
N THR A 475 -15.64 2.23 -3.77
CA THR A 475 -15.47 3.68 -3.86
C THR A 475 -14.07 4.04 -4.39
N PRO A 476 -13.87 5.23 -5.00
CA PRO A 476 -12.57 5.69 -5.49
C PRO A 476 -11.44 5.55 -4.46
N ALA A 477 -11.66 5.99 -3.22
CA ALA A 477 -10.66 5.90 -2.14
C ALA A 477 -10.25 4.45 -1.82
N ILE A 478 -11.21 3.51 -1.81
CA ILE A 478 -10.93 2.08 -1.59
C ILE A 478 -10.22 1.48 -2.80
N ALA A 479 -10.65 1.80 -4.02
CA ALA A 479 -10.02 1.32 -5.25
C ALA A 479 -8.54 1.75 -5.32
N ASN A 480 -8.25 3.01 -4.98
CA ASN A 480 -6.90 3.56 -4.93
C ASN A 480 -6.06 2.84 -3.88
N THR A 481 -6.59 2.71 -2.66
CA THR A 481 -5.90 2.01 -1.58
C THR A 481 -5.56 0.56 -1.99
N CYS A 482 -6.52 -0.17 -2.57
CA CYS A 482 -6.27 -1.53 -3.07
C CYS A 482 -5.18 -1.58 -4.15
N THR A 483 -5.15 -0.60 -5.05
CA THR A 483 -4.15 -0.51 -6.12
C THR A 483 -2.75 -0.25 -5.58
N HIS A 484 -2.62 0.68 -4.64
CA HIS A 484 -1.34 0.95 -3.96
C HIS A 484 -0.89 -0.25 -3.10
N LEU A 485 -1.82 -0.95 -2.44
CA LEU A 485 -1.50 -2.20 -1.74
C LEU A 485 -1.00 -3.29 -2.70
N ARG A 486 -1.66 -3.49 -3.84
CA ARG A 486 -1.20 -4.44 -4.88
C ARG A 486 0.22 -4.11 -5.34
N SER A 487 0.50 -2.84 -5.63
CA SER A 487 1.85 -2.36 -6.00
C SER A 487 2.87 -2.62 -4.88
N ALA A 488 2.52 -2.31 -3.63
CA ALA A 488 3.39 -2.54 -2.48
C ALA A 488 3.72 -4.03 -2.28
N PHE A 489 2.74 -4.93 -2.45
CA PHE A 489 2.93 -6.37 -2.33
C PHE A 489 3.75 -6.96 -3.48
N ASP A 490 3.54 -6.47 -4.69
CA ASP A 490 4.32 -6.86 -5.87
C ASP A 490 5.79 -6.42 -5.75
N LYS A 491 6.05 -5.18 -5.31
CA LYS A 491 7.39 -4.72 -4.92
C LYS A 491 7.97 -5.57 -3.80
N TYR A 492 7.18 -5.90 -2.79
CA TYR A 492 7.65 -6.75 -1.69
C TYR A 492 8.08 -8.12 -2.21
N ALA A 493 7.30 -8.76 -3.08
CA ALA A 493 7.66 -10.05 -3.67
C ALA A 493 9.01 -10.00 -4.42
N ARG A 494 9.26 -8.93 -5.19
CA ARG A 494 10.52 -8.73 -5.92
C ARG A 494 11.73 -8.41 -5.03
N HIS A 495 11.54 -7.58 -4.01
CA HIS A 495 12.62 -7.07 -3.17
C HIS A 495 12.86 -7.88 -1.88
N ASN A 496 11.96 -8.80 -1.54
CA ASN A 496 12.10 -9.63 -0.35
C ASN A 496 13.16 -10.72 -0.56
N THR A 497 14.36 -10.45 -0.06
CA THR A 497 15.50 -11.37 -0.08
C THR A 497 15.60 -12.25 1.18
N THR A 498 14.59 -12.21 2.06
CA THR A 498 14.64 -12.93 3.34
C THR A 498 14.69 -14.44 3.12
N ARG A 499 15.73 -15.08 3.66
CA ARG A 499 15.90 -16.54 3.65
C ARG A 499 15.35 -17.22 4.90
N GLU A 500 15.42 -16.54 6.03
CA GLU A 500 14.93 -17.07 7.30
C GLU A 500 13.42 -16.87 7.41
N PRO A 501 12.62 -17.94 7.52
CA PRO A 501 11.18 -17.80 7.67
C PRO A 501 10.81 -17.29 9.06
N VAL A 502 9.69 -16.62 9.12
CA VAL A 502 9.11 -16.05 10.33
C VAL A 502 7.91 -16.88 10.74
N THR A 503 7.66 -16.93 12.05
CA THR A 503 6.40 -17.48 12.58
C THR A 503 5.58 -16.33 13.13
N VAL A 504 4.38 -16.17 12.58
CA VAL A 504 3.40 -15.17 13.01
C VAL A 504 2.08 -15.86 13.36
N ILE A 505 1.25 -15.20 14.15
CA ILE A 505 -0.03 -15.73 14.57
C ILE A 505 -1.16 -14.76 14.25
N ARG A 506 -2.27 -15.27 13.75
CA ARG A 506 -3.48 -14.50 13.44
C ARG A 506 -4.65 -15.09 14.21
N GLY A 507 -5.39 -14.24 14.94
CA GLY A 507 -6.68 -14.61 15.49
C GLY A 507 -7.78 -14.27 14.53
N THR A 508 -8.66 -15.22 14.24
CA THR A 508 -9.78 -15.05 13.31
C THR A 508 -10.96 -15.91 13.76
N ARG A 509 -12.03 -15.95 12.96
CA ARG A 509 -13.24 -16.71 13.24
C ARG A 509 -13.77 -17.41 12.00
N VAL A 510 -14.58 -18.44 12.24
CA VAL A 510 -15.38 -19.09 11.20
C VAL A 510 -16.24 -18.03 10.49
N PRO A 511 -16.33 -18.04 9.15
CA PRO A 511 -17.13 -17.09 8.39
C PRO A 511 -18.60 -17.12 8.79
N THR A 512 -19.21 -15.95 8.90
CA THR A 512 -20.65 -15.81 9.12
C THR A 512 -21.38 -16.40 7.92
N GLY A 513 -22.16 -17.46 8.12
CA GLY A 513 -22.86 -18.20 7.05
C GLY A 513 -22.36 -19.63 6.83
N TYR A 514 -21.26 -20.04 7.47
CA TYR A 514 -20.91 -21.47 7.50
C TYR A 514 -21.92 -22.25 8.35
N ALA A 515 -22.55 -23.27 7.76
CA ALA A 515 -23.64 -24.01 8.41
C ALA A 515 -23.17 -25.10 9.39
N GLY A 516 -21.93 -25.58 9.27
CA GLY A 516 -21.38 -26.65 10.13
C GLY A 516 -20.76 -26.12 11.43
N THR A 517 -20.20 -27.04 12.22
CA THR A 517 -19.49 -26.65 13.45
C THR A 517 -18.14 -25.98 13.13
N PRO A 518 -17.54 -25.23 14.09
CA PRO A 518 -16.18 -24.74 13.91
C PRO A 518 -15.16 -25.85 13.60
N ALA A 519 -15.33 -27.04 14.17
CA ALA A 519 -14.45 -28.18 13.87
C ALA A 519 -14.62 -28.65 12.42
N ASP A 520 -15.86 -28.73 11.92
CA ASP A 520 -16.15 -29.09 10.53
C ASP A 520 -15.57 -28.05 9.56
N TYR A 521 -15.69 -26.76 9.91
CA TYR A 521 -15.08 -25.69 9.14
C TYR A 521 -13.56 -25.87 9.03
N LEU A 522 -12.87 -26.11 10.15
CA LEU A 522 -11.42 -26.28 10.14
C LEU A 522 -10.99 -27.50 9.33
N ALA A 523 -11.72 -28.62 9.44
CA ALA A 523 -11.46 -29.82 8.65
C ALA A 523 -11.71 -29.60 7.15
N THR A 524 -12.73 -28.82 6.79
CA THR A 524 -13.10 -28.51 5.40
C THR A 524 -12.15 -27.50 4.75
N ALA A 525 -11.85 -26.40 5.45
CA ALA A 525 -11.05 -25.31 4.92
C ALA A 525 -9.54 -25.59 5.00
N PHE A 526 -9.10 -26.40 5.97
CA PHE A 526 -7.69 -26.70 6.22
C PHE A 526 -7.42 -28.21 6.38
N PRO A 527 -7.77 -29.08 5.41
CA PRO A 527 -7.37 -30.48 5.48
C PRO A 527 -5.85 -30.59 5.63
N VAL A 528 -5.36 -31.46 6.52
CA VAL A 528 -3.92 -31.63 6.72
C VAL A 528 -3.27 -32.12 5.42
N GLY A 529 -2.18 -31.48 5.03
CA GLY A 529 -1.46 -31.62 3.77
C GLY A 529 -1.94 -30.69 2.66
N ALA A 530 -3.21 -30.26 2.71
CA ALA A 530 -3.82 -29.52 1.61
C ALA A 530 -3.20 -28.13 1.44
N LYS A 531 -3.23 -27.69 0.18
CA LYS A 531 -2.89 -26.32 -0.19
C LYS A 531 -4.02 -25.37 0.21
N VAL A 532 -3.63 -24.27 0.83
CA VAL A 532 -4.50 -23.16 1.16
C VAL A 532 -3.78 -21.88 0.79
N GLU A 533 -4.51 -20.94 0.19
CA GLU A 533 -3.99 -19.63 -0.16
C GLU A 533 -4.78 -18.55 0.58
N LEU A 534 -4.07 -17.55 1.09
CA LEU A 534 -4.70 -16.39 1.71
C LEU A 534 -5.21 -15.46 0.60
N GLY A 535 -6.53 -15.38 0.42
CA GLY A 535 -7.16 -14.55 -0.63
C GLY A 535 -7.34 -13.09 -0.24
N GLN A 536 -7.17 -12.76 1.05
CA GLN A 536 -7.27 -11.41 1.59
C GLN A 536 -5.90 -10.89 2.03
N VAL A 537 -5.80 -9.59 2.33
CA VAL A 537 -4.64 -9.06 3.04
C VAL A 537 -4.68 -9.60 4.47
N ALA A 538 -3.79 -10.52 4.81
CA ALA A 538 -3.86 -11.18 6.11
C ALA A 538 -2.98 -10.46 7.13
N SER A 539 -3.61 -9.67 8.00
CA SER A 539 -2.96 -9.14 9.21
C SER A 539 -2.72 -10.27 10.23
N ALA A 540 -1.47 -10.40 10.65
CA ALA A 540 -0.99 -11.30 11.69
C ALA A 540 -0.14 -10.51 12.70
N THR A 541 0.26 -11.14 13.80
CA THR A 541 1.07 -10.51 14.85
C THR A 541 2.16 -11.45 15.33
N THR A 542 3.23 -10.89 15.89
CA THR A 542 4.26 -11.64 16.61
C THR A 542 3.95 -11.76 18.11
N ARG A 543 2.69 -11.60 18.54
CA ARG A 543 2.29 -11.79 19.95
C ARG A 543 1.01 -12.60 20.08
N THR A 544 1.09 -13.73 20.79
CA THR A 544 -0.07 -14.61 21.04
C THR A 544 -1.22 -13.86 21.71
N ALA A 545 -0.92 -13.05 22.73
CA ALA A 545 -1.92 -12.27 23.45
C ALA A 545 -2.74 -11.34 22.53
N THR A 546 -2.10 -10.71 21.55
CA THR A 546 -2.77 -9.84 20.57
C THR A 546 -3.67 -10.66 19.64
N ALA A 547 -3.18 -11.77 19.09
CA ALA A 547 -3.99 -12.65 18.26
C ALA A 547 -5.21 -13.21 19.04
N THR A 548 -5.02 -13.62 20.29
CA THR A 548 -6.10 -14.09 21.16
C THR A 548 -7.19 -13.03 21.36
N ARG A 549 -6.82 -11.76 21.60
CA ARG A 549 -7.79 -10.66 21.72
C ARG A 549 -8.61 -10.44 20.44
N PHE A 550 -8.04 -10.69 19.26
CA PHE A 550 -8.78 -10.61 18.00
C PHE A 550 -9.72 -11.81 17.82
N ALA A 551 -9.29 -13.01 18.22
CA ALA A 551 -10.09 -14.22 18.20
C ALA A 551 -11.33 -14.08 19.11
N ASP A 552 -11.19 -13.47 20.29
CA ASP A 552 -12.28 -13.31 21.28
C ASP A 552 -13.47 -12.44 20.84
N ARG A 553 -13.40 -11.81 19.67
CA ARG A 553 -14.45 -10.91 19.16
C ARG A 553 -15.60 -11.63 18.42
N GLY A 554 -15.66 -12.96 18.41
CA GLY A 554 -16.73 -13.70 17.73
C GLY A 554 -16.84 -15.18 18.07
N SER A 555 -17.99 -15.78 17.77
CA SER A 555 -18.21 -17.23 17.86
C SER A 555 -17.36 -17.98 16.82
N GLY A 556 -16.98 -19.23 17.13
CA GLY A 556 -16.16 -20.04 16.23
C GLY A 556 -14.75 -19.49 16.03
N SER A 557 -14.19 -18.82 17.03
CA SER A 557 -12.84 -18.26 16.96
C SER A 557 -11.76 -19.34 16.87
N TYR A 558 -10.73 -19.10 16.05
CA TYR A 558 -9.56 -19.96 15.96
C TYR A 558 -8.29 -19.14 15.68
N LEU A 559 -7.13 -19.76 15.92
CA LEU A 559 -5.82 -19.19 15.66
C LEU A 559 -5.21 -19.81 14.39
N MET A 560 -4.50 -19.00 13.61
CA MET A 560 -3.66 -19.45 12.51
C MET A 560 -2.20 -19.19 12.89
N ALA A 561 -1.42 -20.24 13.13
CA ALA A 561 0.02 -20.15 13.29
C ALA A 561 0.67 -20.34 11.92
N ILE A 562 1.27 -19.27 11.38
CA ILE A 562 1.74 -19.23 9.99
C ILE A 562 3.26 -19.07 9.99
N ARG A 563 3.95 -20.00 9.32
CA ARG A 563 5.38 -19.93 9.06
C ARG A 563 5.64 -19.59 7.60
N THR A 564 6.21 -18.43 7.33
CA THR A 564 6.38 -17.92 5.96
C THR A 564 7.60 -17.00 5.84
N ARG A 565 8.10 -16.78 4.62
CA ARG A 565 9.08 -15.72 4.32
C ARG A 565 8.41 -14.42 3.87
N ASP A 566 7.12 -14.45 3.59
CA ASP A 566 6.35 -13.34 3.01
C ASP A 566 5.63 -12.49 4.07
N GLY A 567 6.13 -12.45 5.30
CA GLY A 567 5.61 -11.57 6.34
C GLY A 567 6.23 -10.18 6.27
N LEU A 568 5.45 -9.16 5.87
CA LEU A 568 5.86 -7.76 5.83
C LEU A 568 5.59 -7.08 7.19
N PRO A 569 6.62 -6.74 7.99
CA PRO A 569 6.41 -6.05 9.26
C PRO A 569 6.03 -4.59 9.02
N VAL A 570 4.86 -4.18 9.51
CA VAL A 570 4.33 -2.81 9.32
C VAL A 570 4.40 -1.96 10.59
N LYS A 571 5.06 -2.46 11.64
CA LYS A 571 5.22 -1.75 12.92
C LYS A 571 5.74 -0.30 12.78
N ALA A 572 6.61 -0.03 11.80
CA ALA A 572 7.17 1.30 11.59
C ALA A 572 6.18 2.31 10.99
N ILE A 573 5.09 1.83 10.37
CA ILE A 573 4.11 2.67 9.66
C ILE A 573 2.69 2.55 10.21
N SER A 574 2.39 1.49 10.95
CA SER A 574 1.09 1.24 11.59
C SER A 574 0.84 2.25 12.70
N ALA A 575 -0.39 2.79 12.76
CA ALA A 575 -0.80 3.65 13.87
C ALA A 575 -0.89 2.88 15.21
N ASN A 576 -0.96 1.56 15.15
CA ASN A 576 -1.00 0.67 16.29
C ASN A 576 0.32 -0.11 16.40
N ALA A 577 1.46 0.61 16.45
CA ALA A 577 2.79 -0.02 16.54
C ALA A 577 2.91 -1.02 17.73
N GLY A 578 2.09 -0.82 18.76
CA GLY A 578 1.95 -1.72 19.90
C GLY A 578 1.16 -2.99 19.62
N GLU A 579 0.74 -3.30 18.38
CA GLU A 579 0.11 -4.55 17.92
C GLU A 579 1.12 -5.57 17.33
N ASP A 580 2.36 -5.14 17.06
CA ASP A 580 3.41 -5.96 16.41
C ASP A 580 2.91 -6.64 15.13
N GLU A 581 2.23 -5.84 14.32
CA GLU A 581 1.54 -6.30 13.12
C GLU A 581 2.51 -6.66 12.00
N VAL A 582 2.22 -7.80 11.36
CA VAL A 582 2.89 -8.33 10.18
C VAL A 582 1.81 -8.67 9.15
N ILE A 583 1.88 -8.04 7.98
CA ILE A 583 0.98 -8.30 6.88
C ILE A 583 1.52 -9.47 6.06
N ILE A 584 0.65 -10.44 5.77
CA ILE A 584 0.91 -11.48 4.77
C ILE A 584 0.11 -11.11 3.52
N PRO A 585 0.77 -10.89 2.36
CA PRO A 585 0.11 -10.52 1.13
C PRO A 585 -0.94 -11.54 0.65
N PRO A 586 -1.99 -11.09 -0.05
CA PRO A 586 -2.88 -11.97 -0.79
C PRO A 586 -2.11 -12.85 -1.78
N GLY A 587 -2.59 -14.07 -2.03
CA GLY A 587 -1.93 -15.03 -2.92
C GLY A 587 -0.83 -15.85 -2.25
N THR A 588 -0.52 -15.62 -0.97
CA THR A 588 0.48 -16.43 -0.25
C THR A 588 0.03 -17.89 -0.15
N ALA A 589 0.75 -18.78 -0.83
CA ALA A 589 0.49 -20.22 -0.85
C ALA A 589 1.06 -20.91 0.40
N LEU A 590 0.19 -21.60 1.12
CA LEU A 590 0.47 -22.29 2.37
C LEU A 590 0.04 -23.76 2.27
N ARG A 591 0.60 -24.59 3.14
CA ARG A 591 0.21 -25.97 3.37
C ARG A 591 -0.22 -26.11 4.83
N CYS A 592 -1.39 -26.71 5.05
CA CYS A 592 -1.81 -27.09 6.39
C CYS A 592 -0.96 -28.29 6.85
N VAL A 593 -0.17 -28.14 7.90
CA VAL A 593 0.66 -29.24 8.43
C VAL A 593 0.04 -29.89 9.66
N ARG A 594 -0.89 -29.20 10.33
CA ARG A 594 -1.62 -29.71 11.50
C ARG A 594 -2.84 -28.84 11.79
N VAL A 595 -3.89 -29.48 12.32
CA VAL A 595 -5.03 -28.82 12.94
C VAL A 595 -5.19 -29.35 14.36
N GLU A 596 -5.32 -28.46 15.33
CA GLU A 596 -5.59 -28.79 16.74
C GLU A 596 -6.91 -28.13 17.15
N PRO A 597 -8.04 -28.86 17.10
CA PRO A 597 -9.36 -28.27 17.25
C PRO A 597 -9.69 -27.79 18.68
N ALA A 598 -8.94 -28.23 19.70
CA ALA A 598 -9.22 -27.87 21.10
C ALA A 598 -7.98 -27.64 21.98
N SER A 599 -6.78 -28.04 21.54
CA SER A 599 -5.57 -28.08 22.38
C SER A 599 -4.41 -27.28 21.82
N GLY A 600 -4.68 -26.33 20.93
CA GLY A 600 -3.65 -25.54 20.27
C GLY A 600 -3.06 -24.43 21.14
N VAL A 601 -2.54 -23.41 20.47
CA VAL A 601 -1.90 -22.26 21.11
C VAL A 601 -2.87 -21.62 22.10
N GLU A 602 -2.41 -21.39 23.34
CA GLU A 602 -3.25 -20.88 24.45
C GLU A 602 -4.54 -21.68 24.68
N ARG A 603 -4.52 -23.01 24.42
CA ARG A 603 -5.67 -23.94 24.51
C ARG A 603 -6.84 -23.56 23.59
N ARG A 604 -6.54 -23.00 22.43
CA ARG A 604 -7.54 -22.61 21.42
C ARG A 604 -7.48 -23.48 20.18
N PRO A 605 -8.59 -23.61 19.42
CA PRO A 605 -8.56 -24.20 18.09
C PRO A 605 -7.48 -23.51 17.25
N THR A 606 -6.53 -24.27 16.71
CA THR A 606 -5.38 -23.72 15.98
C THR A 606 -5.13 -24.50 14.71
N VAL A 607 -4.92 -23.78 13.60
CA VAL A 607 -4.39 -24.35 12.35
C VAL A 607 -2.94 -23.91 12.18
N TYR A 608 -2.10 -24.87 11.80
CA TYR A 608 -0.67 -24.64 11.59
C TYR A 608 -0.38 -24.70 10.09
N LEU A 609 0.11 -23.58 9.58
CA LEU A 609 0.30 -23.34 8.16
C LEU A 609 1.77 -23.04 7.90
N VAL A 610 2.33 -23.70 6.88
CA VAL A 610 3.71 -23.50 6.45
C VAL A 610 3.70 -23.11 4.99
N ALA A 611 4.46 -22.07 4.62
CA ALA A 611 4.57 -21.64 3.24
C ALA A 611 5.02 -22.78 2.31
N GLU A 612 4.41 -22.85 1.13
CA GLU A 612 4.62 -23.96 0.19
C GLU A 612 6.09 -24.08 -0.25
N ASP A 613 6.81 -22.96 -0.31
CA ASP A 613 8.25 -22.92 -0.61
C ASP A 613 9.09 -23.66 0.45
N LEU A 614 8.79 -23.49 1.74
CA LEU A 614 9.43 -24.18 2.84
C LEU A 614 9.13 -25.68 2.82
N VAL A 615 7.91 -26.07 2.44
CA VAL A 615 7.52 -27.47 2.31
C VAL A 615 8.27 -28.13 1.15
N ALA A 616 8.34 -27.47 -0.02
CA ALA A 616 9.07 -27.98 -1.18
C ALA A 616 10.58 -28.11 -0.90
N GLU A 617 11.16 -27.17 -0.15
CA GLU A 617 12.56 -27.27 0.30
C GLU A 617 12.77 -28.46 1.24
N ALA A 618 11.87 -28.68 2.18
CA ALA A 618 11.92 -29.82 3.09
C ALA A 618 11.78 -31.17 2.36
N GLU A 619 10.90 -31.25 1.36
CA GLU A 619 10.76 -32.43 0.48
C GLU A 619 12.05 -32.68 -0.29
N SER A 620 12.62 -31.65 -0.93
CA SER A 620 13.87 -31.76 -1.68
C SER A 620 15.02 -32.25 -0.81
N GLN A 621 15.15 -31.74 0.42
CA GLN A 621 16.16 -32.19 1.37
C GLN A 621 15.95 -33.66 1.77
N ALA A 622 14.71 -34.06 2.04
CA ALA A 622 14.38 -35.45 2.38
C ALA A 622 14.75 -36.41 1.23
N LEU A 623 14.37 -36.08 -0.01
CA LEU A 623 14.70 -36.88 -1.19
C LEU A 623 16.21 -37.00 -1.41
N LYS A 624 16.96 -35.89 -1.28
CA LYS A 624 18.43 -35.90 -1.35
C LYS A 624 19.07 -36.77 -0.28
N SER A 625 18.51 -36.77 0.94
CA SER A 625 19.02 -37.60 2.03
C SER A 625 18.77 -39.09 1.78
N SER A 626 17.60 -39.45 1.21
CA SER A 626 17.29 -40.83 0.83
C SER A 626 18.18 -41.32 -0.31
N GLN A 627 18.47 -40.49 -1.32
CA GLN A 627 19.36 -40.82 -2.43
C GLN A 627 20.83 -41.01 -2.02
N LYS A 628 21.27 -40.36 -0.93
CA LYS A 628 22.61 -40.58 -0.37
C LYS A 628 22.71 -41.85 0.49
N ALA A 629 21.57 -42.36 0.96
CA ALA A 629 21.51 -43.53 1.81
C ALA A 629 21.30 -44.84 1.02
N SER A 630 20.78 -44.74 -0.21
CA SER A 630 20.78 -45.79 -1.24
C SER A 630 22.09 -45.80 -2.01
#